data_AF-A0A8E4EQ72-F1
#
_entry.id   AF-A0A8E4EQ72-F1
#
_cell.length_a   1.000
_cell.length_b   1.000
_cell.length_c   1.000
_cell.angle_alpha   90.00
_cell.angle_beta   90.00
_cell.angle_gamma   90.00
#
_symmetry.space_group_name_H-M   'P 1'
#
loop_
_entity.id
_entity.type
_entity.pdbx_description
1 polymer ?
#
loop_
_entity_poly.entity_id
_entity_poly.type
_entity_poly.pdbx_seq_one_letter_code
_entity_poly.pdbx_strand_id
1 'polypeptide(L)' 'MNQQSYENARLAGHRARQASKKRDDSPKYAMGEEGALLREAWREGWDEADEERRKAA' A
#
# COMPACT_ATOMS: atom_id res chain seq x y z
N MET A 1 8.95 12.27 -6.41
CA MET A 1 7.78 11.82 -5.63
C MET A 1 7.61 12.72 -4.42
N ASN A 2 6.41 13.26 -4.20
CA ASN A 2 6.09 14.07 -3.02
C ASN A 2 5.84 13.17 -1.79
N GLN A 3 6.41 13.51 -0.63
CA GLN A 3 6.24 12.79 0.63
C GLN A 3 4.76 12.51 0.96
N GLN A 4 3.88 13.50 0.72
CA GLN A 4 2.45 13.36 0.97
C GLN A 4 1.81 12.27 0.09
N SER A 5 2.26 12.13 -1.15
CA SER A 5 1.72 11.13 -2.09
C SER A 5 2.14 9.71 -1.69
N TYR A 6 3.38 9.57 -1.22
CA TYR A 6 3.89 8.32 -0.68
C TYR A 6 3.10 7.88 0.57
N GLU A 7 2.93 8.78 1.55
CA GLU A 7 2.18 8.49 2.78
C GLU A 7 0.72 8.12 2.50
N ASN A 8 0.08 8.83 1.56
CA ASN A 8 -1.28 8.51 1.13
C ASN A 8 -1.36 7.14 0.46
N ALA A 9 -0.37 6.77 -0.37
CA ALA A 9 -0.33 5.47 -1.00
C ALA A 9 -0.15 4.35 0.04
N ARG A 10 0.77 4.53 0.99
CA ARG A 10 0.99 3.59 2.09
C ARG A 10 -0.26 3.40 2.96
N LEU A 11 -0.90 4.50 3.38
CA LEU A 11 -2.14 4.45 4.15
C LEU A 11 -3.27 3.76 3.40
N ALA A 12 -3.37 3.97 2.08
CA ALA A 12 -4.37 3.29 1.25
C ALA A 12 -4.13 1.77 1.20
N GLY A 13 -2.88 1.32 1.18
CA GLY A 13 -2.49 -0.09 1.26
C GLY A 13 -2.90 -0.74 2.57
N HIS A 14 -2.59 -0.07 3.68
CA HIS A 14 -2.94 -0.50 5.04
C HIS A 14 -4.45 -0.71 5.18
N ARG A 15 -5.24 0.29 4.77
CA ARG A 15 -6.72 0.22 4.77
C ARG A 15 -7.26 -0.87 3.84
N ALA A 16 -6.62 -1.10 2.69
CA ALA A 16 -7.04 -2.15 1.77
C ALA A 16 -6.92 -3.54 2.41
N ARG A 17 -5.84 -3.80 3.15
CA ARG A 17 -5.67 -5.06 3.89
C ARG A 17 -6.71 -5.25 4.98
N GLN A 18 -7.02 -4.18 5.73
CA GLN A 18 -8.09 -4.19 6.73
C GLN A 18 -9.45 -4.50 6.10
N ALA A 19 -9.71 -3.95 4.90
CA ALA A 19 -10.87 -4.27 4.07
C ALA A 19 -10.79 -5.65 3.38
N SER A 20 -9.78 -6.48 3.71
CA SER A 20 -9.56 -7.82 3.16
C SER A 20 -9.37 -7.88 1.63
N LYS A 21 -8.92 -6.77 1.02
CA LYS A 21 -8.43 -6.77 -0.37
C LYS A 21 -7.10 -7.50 -0.48
N LYS A 22 -6.82 -8.04 -1.68
CA LYS A 22 -5.57 -8.74 -1.94
C LYS A 22 -4.45 -7.75 -2.20
N ARG A 23 -3.20 -8.16 -1.93
CA ARG A 23 -1.99 -7.36 -2.20
C ARG A 23 -1.84 -7.00 -3.69
N ASP A 24 -2.31 -7.87 -4.58
CA ASP A 24 -2.23 -7.65 -6.02
C ASP A 24 -3.32 -6.70 -6.55
N ASP A 25 -4.28 -6.31 -5.72
CA ASP A 25 -5.30 -5.29 -6.04
C ASP A 25 -4.72 -3.85 -5.98
N SER A 26 -3.40 -3.72 -5.91
CA SER A 26 -2.70 -2.43 -5.85
C SER A 26 -3.09 -1.54 -7.04
N PRO A 27 -3.46 -0.26 -6.80
CA PRO A 27 -3.82 0.66 -7.86
C PRO A 27 -2.68 0.90 -8.85
N LYS A 28 -3.01 1.03 -10.13
CA LYS A 28 -2.06 1.51 -11.15
C LYS A 28 -2.01 3.04 -11.08
N TYR A 29 -1.31 3.58 -10.08
CA TYR A 29 -1.18 5.03 -9.83
C TYR A 29 -0.87 5.85 -11.09
N ALA A 30 0.41 5.90 -11.49
CA ALA A 30 0.88 6.60 -12.68
C ALA A 30 1.81 5.68 -13.49
N MET A 31 2.14 6.14 -14.70
CA MET A 31 3.17 5.52 -15.54
C MET A 31 4.55 6.05 -15.14
N GLY A 32 5.60 5.26 -15.39
CA GLY A 32 6.98 5.62 -15.04
C GLY A 32 7.35 5.33 -13.58
N GLU A 33 8.53 5.81 -13.20
CA GLU A 33 9.19 5.53 -11.93
C GLU A 33 8.37 6.01 -10.73
N GLU A 34 7.80 7.22 -10.80
CA GLU A 34 6.96 7.76 -9.71
C GLU A 34 5.75 6.86 -9.42
N GLY A 35 5.08 6.37 -10.47
CA GLY A 35 3.97 5.44 -10.30
C GLY A 35 4.41 4.08 -9.75
N ALA A 36 5.64 3.64 -10.04
CA ALA A 36 6.22 2.43 -9.45
C ALA A 36 6.44 2.60 -7.94
N LEU A 37 7.04 3.73 -7.53
CA LEU A 37 7.26 4.05 -6.13
C LEU A 37 5.96 4.14 -5.32
N LEU A 38 4.90 4.71 -5.89
CA LEU A 38 3.58 4.74 -5.23
C LEU A 38 2.95 3.34 -5.11
N ARG A 39 3.16 2.46 -6.09
CA ARG A 39 2.71 1.05 -5.98
C ARG A 39 3.47 0.30 -4.89
N GLU A 40 4.76 0.55 -4.75
CA GLU A 40 5.58 -0.03 -3.69
C GLU A 40 5.14 0.48 -2.32
N ALA A 41 4.94 1.79 -2.17
CA ALA A 41 4.42 2.40 -0.94
C ALA A 41 3.08 1.77 -0.52
N TRP A 42 2.17 1.57 -1.48
CA TRP A 42 0.89 0.90 -1.22
C TRP A 42 1.08 -0.55 -0.76
N ARG A 43 1.98 -1.29 -1.40
CA ARG A 43 2.27 -2.68 -1.01
C ARG A 43 2.89 -2.75 0.38
N GLU A 44 3.79 -1.83 0.71
CA GLU A 44 4.41 -1.71 2.03
C GLU A 44 3.33 -1.53 3.11
N GLY A 45 2.40 -0.60 2.93
CA GLY A 45 1.31 -0.42 3.89
C GLY A 45 0.36 -1.64 3.99
N TRP A 46 0.12 -2.35 2.89
CA TRP A 46 -0.65 -3.60 2.91
C TRP A 46 0.08 -4.69 3.70
N ASP A 47 1.39 -4.84 3.47
CA ASP A 47 2.25 -5.83 4.12
C ASP A 47 2.32 -5.55 5.64
N GLU A 48 2.44 -4.29 6.05
CA GLU A 48 2.39 -3.88 7.46
C GLU A 48 1.08 -4.30 8.15
N ALA A 49 -0.06 -3.99 7.54
CA ALA A 49 -1.36 -4.40 8.09
C ALA A 49 -1.53 -5.93 8.13
N ASP A 50 -0.92 -6.67 7.20
CA ASP A 50 -0.96 -8.12 7.21
C ASP A 50 -0.11 -8.70 8.33
N GLU A 51 1.08 -8.14 8.56
CA GLU A 51 1.93 -8.50 9.71
C GLU A 51 1.24 -8.20 11.04
N GLU A 52 0.64 -7.02 11.19
CA GLU A 52 -0.16 -6.66 12.37
C GLU A 52 -1.26 -7.69 12.63
N ARG A 53 -2.00 -8.08 11.58
CA ARG A 53 -3.06 -9.08 11.67
C ARG A 53 -2.54 -10.46 12.04
N ARG A 54 -1.38 -10.86 11.51
CA ARG A 54 -0.73 -12.15 11.84
C ARG A 54 -0.22 -12.18 13.28
N LYS A 55 0.27 -11.05 13.81
CA LYS A 55 0.73 -10.94 15.21
C LYS A 55 -0.43 -10.92 16.21
N ALA A 56 -1.61 -10.45 15.78
CA ALA A 56 -2.82 -10.40 16.61
C ALA A 56 -3.64 -11.70 16.61
N ALA A 57 -3.26 -12.69 15.80
CA ALA A 57 -3.90 -14.01 15.70
C ALA A 57 -3.13 -15.05 16.53
#